data_AF-A0A1C5X1S7-F1
#
_entry.id   AF-A0A1C5X1S7-F1
#
_cell.length_a   1.000
_cell.length_b   1.000
_cell.length_c   1.000
_cell.angle_alpha   90.00
_cell.angle_beta   90.00
_cell.angle_gamma   90.00
#
_symmetry.space_group_name_H-M   'P 1'
#
loop_
_entity.id
_entity.type
_entity.pdbx_description
1 polymer ?
#
loop_
_entity_poly.entity_id
_entity_poly.type
_entity_poly.pdbx_seq_one_letter_code
_entity_poly.pdbx_strand_id
1 'polypeptide(L)' 'MEKGDIVYIVENRRKVTEVVIRSITGNLYTVLLPTGGAIRLPRGRIYKTRLEAEKQLVYKPIKKERTPYDYM' A
#
# COMPACT_ATOMS: atom_id res chain seq x y z
N MET A 1 -14.32 -0.50 -7.23
CA MET A 1 -13.17 -1.41 -7.13
C MET A 1 -13.66 -2.75 -7.60
N GLU A 2 -13.80 -2.79 -8.90
CA GLU A 2 -14.26 -3.91 -9.69
C GLU A 2 -13.08 -4.39 -10.54
N LYS A 3 -13.26 -5.53 -11.21
CA LYS A 3 -12.24 -6.02 -12.14
C LYS A 3 -12.10 -5.03 -13.30
N GLY A 4 -10.88 -4.61 -13.59
CA GLY A 4 -10.58 -3.64 -14.65
C GLY A 4 -10.38 -2.21 -14.15
N ASP A 5 -10.72 -1.91 -12.89
CA ASP A 5 -10.48 -0.58 -12.31
C ASP A 5 -8.97 -0.31 -12.16
N ILE A 6 -8.61 0.95 -12.41
CA ILE A 6 -7.31 1.53 -12.05
C ILE A 6 -7.34 1.88 -10.57
N VAL A 7 -6.34 1.40 -9.83
CA VAL A 7 -6.19 1.65 -8.39
C VAL A 7 -4.74 1.93 -8.05
N TYR A 8 -4.51 2.46 -6.85
CA TYR A 8 -3.18 2.81 -6.37
C TYR A 8 -2.77 1.91 -5.22
N ILE A 9 -1.53 1.44 -5.24
CA ILE A 9 -0.93 0.67 -4.15
C ILE A 9 0.33 1.37 -3.66
N VAL A 10 0.73 1.06 -2.43
CA VAL A 10 2.01 1.53 -1.87
C VAL A 10 3.02 0.40 -1.90
N GLU A 11 4.00 0.47 -2.80
CA GLU A 11 5.11 -0.47 -2.88
C GLU A 11 6.19 -0.13 -1.84
N ASN A 12 6.61 -1.13 -1.07
CA ASN A 12 7.70 -1.05 -0.08
C ASN A 12 7.61 0.13 0.90
N ARG A 13 6.38 0.64 1.16
CA ARG A 13 6.14 1.86 1.96
C ARG A 13 6.90 3.11 1.48
N ARG A 14 7.32 3.14 0.21
CA ARG A 14 8.15 4.22 -0.36
C ARG A 14 7.56 4.85 -1.61
N LYS A 15 6.83 4.07 -2.40
CA LYS A 15 6.35 4.52 -3.71
C LYS A 15 4.87 4.21 -3.86
N VAL A 16 4.11 5.17 -4.38
CA VAL A 16 2.75 4.91 -4.88
C VAL A 16 2.85 4.48 -6.32
N THR A 17 2.21 3.37 -6.65
CA THR A 17 2.20 2.79 -8.00
C THR A 17 0.76 2.57 -8.44
N GLU A 18 0.49 2.96 -9.69
CA GLU A 18 -0.79 2.73 -10.37
C GLU A 18 -0.83 1.29 -10.91
N VAL A 19 -1.91 0.58 -10.61
CA VAL A 19 -2.10 -0.83 -10.96
C VAL A 19 -3.53 -1.10 -11.38
N VAL A 20 -3.74 -2.18 -12.14
CA VAL A 20 -5.08 -2.57 -12.61
C VAL A 20 -5.55 -3.82 -11.86
N ILE A 21 -6.80 -3.83 -11.41
CA ILE A 21 -7.40 -5.00 -10.77
C ILE A 21 -7.68 -6.08 -11.83
N ARG A 22 -6.99 -7.23 -11.72
CA ARG A 22 -7.17 -8.38 -12.61
C ARG A 22 -8.26 -9.34 -12.13
N SER A 23 -8.34 -9.59 -10.82
CA SER A 23 -9.36 -10.44 -10.23
C SER A 23 -9.58 -10.11 -8.76
N ILE A 24 -10.75 -10.46 -8.26
CA ILE A 24 -11.12 -10.29 -6.85
C ILE A 24 -11.58 -11.67 -6.35
N THR A 25 -11.00 -12.12 -5.24
CA THR A 25 -11.34 -13.39 -4.61
C THR A 25 -11.59 -13.12 -3.13
N GLY A 26 -12.86 -12.94 -2.77
CA GLY A 26 -13.26 -12.53 -1.43
C GLY A 26 -12.62 -11.21 -1.02
N ASN A 27 -11.72 -11.24 -0.02
CA ASN A 27 -11.01 -10.07 0.49
C ASN A 27 -9.64 -9.81 -0.18
N LEU A 28 -9.22 -10.69 -1.10
CA LEU A 28 -7.95 -10.58 -1.80
C LEU A 28 -8.16 -10.08 -3.22
N TYR A 29 -7.41 -9.06 -3.58
CA TYR A 29 -7.42 -8.43 -4.89
C TYR A 29 -6.12 -8.77 -5.59
N THR A 30 -6.21 -9.37 -6.78
CA THR A 30 -5.07 -9.61 -7.65
C THR A 30 -4.91 -8.39 -8.54
N VAL A 31 -3.80 -7.67 -8.39
CA VAL A 31 -3.49 -6.48 -9.19
C VAL A 31 -2.30 -6.75 -10.10
N LEU A 32 -2.33 -6.18 -11.30
CA LEU A 32 -1.25 -6.25 -12.27
C LEU A 32 -0.34 -5.02 -12.09
N LEU A 33 0.94 -5.27 -11.87
CA LEU A 33 1.98 -4.25 -11.80
C LEU A 33 2.37 -3.81 -13.22
N PRO A 34 2.78 -2.55 -13.40
CA PRO A 34 3.29 -2.06 -14.69
C PRO A 34 4.58 -2.78 -15.13
N THR A 35 5.29 -3.41 -14.18
CA THR A 35 6.49 -4.22 -14.43
C THR A 35 6.20 -5.62 -14.97
N GLY A 36 4.92 -5.98 -15.19
CA GLY A 36 4.51 -7.27 -15.74
C GLY A 36 4.25 -8.36 -14.69
N GLY A 37 4.53 -8.08 -13.41
CA GLY A 37 4.17 -8.96 -12.30
C GLY A 37 2.70 -8.84 -11.89
N ALA A 38 2.18 -9.85 -11.18
CA ALA A 38 0.89 -9.74 -10.50
C ALA A 38 1.06 -10.04 -9.02
N ILE A 39 0.41 -9.25 -8.17
CA ILE A 39 0.47 -9.43 -6.71
C ILE A 39 -0.95 -9.49 -6.13
N ARG A 40 -1.10 -10.29 -5.07
CA ARG A 40 -2.35 -10.39 -4.32
C ARG A 40 -2.24 -9.57 -3.05
N LEU A 41 -3.15 -8.62 -2.88
CA LEU A 41 -3.17 -7.71 -1.75
C LEU A 41 -4.57 -7.67 -1.10
N PRO A 42 -4.64 -7.47 0.23
CA PRO A 42 -5.90 -7.23 0.89
C PRO A 42 -6.45 -5.84 0.54
N ARG A 43 -7.76 -5.65 0.63
CA ARG A 43 -8.44 -4.38 0.35
C ARG A 43 -7.81 -3.17 1.05
N GLY A 44 -7.35 -3.35 2.29
CA GLY A 44 -6.72 -2.27 3.07
C GLY A 44 -5.37 -1.76 2.56
N ARG A 45 -4.80 -2.36 1.51
CA ARG A 45 -3.57 -1.89 0.84
C ARG A 45 -3.81 -1.32 -0.55
N ILE A 46 -5.07 -1.18 -0.96
CA ILE A 46 -5.47 -0.71 -2.27
C ILE A 46 -6.31 0.56 -2.09
N TYR A 47 -5.94 1.61 -2.79
CA TYR A 47 -6.53 2.94 -2.66
C TYR A 47 -7.15 3.36 -3.98
N LYS A 48 -8.29 4.06 -3.93
CA LYS A 48 -8.95 4.54 -5.15
C LYS A 48 -8.19 5.73 -5.75
N THR A 49 -7.62 6.56 -4.89
CA THR A 49 -6.93 7.78 -5.30
C THR A 49 -5.46 7.74 -4.90
N ARG A 50 -4.63 8.41 -5.69
CA ARG A 50 -3.20 8.60 -5.38
C ARG A 50 -3.02 9.34 -4.06
N LEU A 51 -3.84 10.35 -3.79
CA LEU A 51 -3.79 11.14 -2.55
C LEU A 51 -4.00 10.28 -1.29
N GLU A 52 -4.93 9.33 -1.34
CA GLU A 52 -5.14 8.38 -0.23
C GLU A 52 -3.93 7.47 -0.01
N ALA A 53 -3.30 7.01 -1.09
CA ALA A 53 -2.09 6.20 -1.00
C ALA A 53 -0.91 6.99 -0.43
N GLU A 54 -0.75 8.26 -0.83
CA GLU A 54 0.30 9.16 -0.33
C GLU A 54 0.13 9.48 1.15
N LYS A 55 -1.10 9.60 1.66
CA LYS A 55 -1.35 9.74 3.10
C LYS A 55 -0.82 8.55 3.92
N GLN A 56 -0.73 7.37 3.32
CA GLN A 56 -0.16 6.18 3.98
C GLN A 56 1.35 6.07 3.87
N LEU A 57 2.00 6.87 3.02
CA LEU A 57 3.45 7.05 3.05
C LEU A 57 3.92 7.88 4.23
N VAL A 58 3.03 8.66 4.86
CA VAL A 58 3.38 9.53 5.98
C VAL A 58 3.98 8.66 7.09
N TYR A 59 5.30 8.81 7.22
CA TYR A 59 6.14 8.08 8.15
C TYR A 59 5.55 8.23 9.56
N LYS A 60 5.09 7.14 10.15
CA LYS A 60 4.85 7.14 11.59
C LYS A 60 6.22 7.26 12.24
N PRO A 61 6.51 8.33 13.01
CA PRO A 61 7.75 8.37 13.76
C PRO A 61 7.78 7.13 14.65
N ILE A 62 8.83 6.33 14.49
CA ILE A 62 9.11 5.25 15.43
C ILE A 62 9.24 5.96 16.77
N LYS A 63 8.26 5.77 17.66
CA LYS A 63 8.38 6.28 19.03
C LYS A 63 9.59 5.55 19.61
N LYS A 64 10.72 6.26 19.75
CA LYS A 64 11.89 5.72 20.44
C LYS A 64 11.43 5.49 21.87
N GLU A 65 11.36 4.22 22.29
CA GLU A 65 11.16 3.90 23.70
C GLU A 65 12.34 4.48 24.47
N ARG A 66 12.05 5.22 25.54
CA ARG A 66 13.12 5.81 26.36
C ARG A 66 13.89 4.67 27.02
N THR A 67 15.18 4.64 26.79
CA THR A 67 16.09 3.70 27.43
C THR A 67 16.58 4.29 28.76
N PRO A 68 16.95 3.47 29.77
CA PRO A 68 17.55 3.97 31.01
C PRO A 68 18.80 4.85 30.82
N TYR A 69 19.47 4.73 29.68
CA TYR A 69 20.63 5.53 29.30
C TYR A 69 20.30 6.92 28.75
N ASP A 70 19.02 7.22 28.43
CA ASP A 70 18.61 8.57 28.02
C ASP A 70 18.51 9.54 29.24
N TYR A 71 18.79 9.07 30.46
CA TYR A 71 18.71 9.82 31.73
C TYR A 71 20.08 10.03 32.45
N MET A 72 21.19 9.62 31.83
CA MET A 72 22.57 9.84 32.33
C MET A 72 23.24 10.95 31.55
#